data_AF-A0A661VPW3-F1
#
_entry.id   AF-A0A661VPW3-F1
#
_cell.length_a   1.000
_cell.length_b   1.000
_cell.length_c   1.000
_cell.angle_alpha   90.00
_cell.angle_beta   90.00
_cell.angle_gamma   90.00
#
_symmetry.space_group_name_H-M   'P 1'
#
loop_
_entity.id
_entity.type
_entity.pdbx_description
1 polymer ?
#
loop_
_entity_poly.entity_id
_entity_poly.type
_entity_poly.pdbx_seq_one_letter_code
_entity_poly.pdbx_strand_id
1 'polypeptide(L)'
;DMGEEAEVVLGLFASFVMTPEQVCRIVRWNMVVLRESPWYQEIVQEGLQQGLQQGLQQGLQQGVLEGQREAILHLLRARFDLSMAAADEVGKQLREIEDPALLRTLVVEAAQAENLKTFLAALDGERGNLTK
;
A
#
# COMPACT_ATOMS: atom_id res chain seq x y z
N ASP A 1 -14.51 -38.02 0.33
CA ASP A 1 -13.19 -38.68 0.23
C ASP A 1 -12.67 -38.78 1.65
N MET A 2 -12.28 -39.98 2.13
CA MET A 2 -11.93 -40.15 3.56
C MET A 2 -10.71 -39.31 3.98
N GLY A 3 -9.90 -38.84 3.02
CA GLY A 3 -8.77 -37.95 3.25
C GLY A 3 -9.19 -36.54 3.71
N GLU A 4 -10.10 -35.89 3.00
CA GLU A 4 -10.56 -34.51 3.32
C GLU A 4 -11.25 -34.44 4.68
N GLU A 5 -12.09 -35.42 5.01
CA GLU A 5 -12.78 -35.45 6.31
C GLU A 5 -11.79 -35.64 7.46
N ALA A 6 -10.75 -36.46 7.28
CA ALA A 6 -9.70 -36.65 8.27
C ALA A 6 -8.82 -35.39 8.43
N GLU A 7 -8.55 -34.68 7.33
CA GLU A 7 -7.73 -33.46 7.30
C GLU A 7 -8.44 -32.29 8.00
N VAL A 8 -9.74 -32.09 7.75
CA VAL A 8 -10.57 -31.09 8.43
C VAL A 8 -10.66 -31.37 9.93
N VAL A 9 -10.84 -32.65 10.30
CA VAL A 9 -10.92 -33.07 11.70
C VAL A 9 -9.58 -32.90 12.41
N LEU A 10 -8.45 -33.21 11.76
CA LEU A 10 -7.11 -32.97 12.30
C LEU A 10 -6.79 -31.48 12.45
N GLY A 11 -7.18 -30.64 11.48
CA GLY A 11 -7.05 -29.18 11.56
C GLY A 11 -7.87 -28.60 12.72
N LEU A 12 -9.09 -29.09 12.91
CA LEU A 12 -9.95 -28.72 14.04
C LEU A 12 -9.32 -29.14 15.38
N PHE A 13 -8.86 -30.39 15.51
CA PHE A 13 -8.23 -30.87 16.75
C PHE A 13 -6.91 -30.15 17.06
N ALA A 14 -6.10 -29.83 16.06
CA ALA A 14 -4.88 -29.04 16.25
C ALA A 14 -5.18 -27.67 16.87
N SER A 15 -6.29 -27.03 16.47
CA SER A 15 -6.73 -25.74 17.02
C SER A 15 -7.23 -25.81 18.48
N PHE A 16 -7.70 -26.99 18.92
CA PHE A 16 -8.18 -27.23 20.29
C PHE A 16 -7.11 -27.75 21.26
N VAL A 17 -6.05 -28.38 20.75
CA VAL A 17 -5.09 -29.14 21.59
C VAL A 17 -3.75 -28.41 21.78
N MET A 18 -3.32 -27.54 20.86
CA MET A 18 -2.02 -26.86 20.95
C MET A 18 -2.02 -25.42 20.44
N THR A 19 -1.46 -24.50 21.22
CA THR A 19 -1.20 -23.13 20.76
C THR A 19 0.01 -23.08 19.81
N PRO A 20 0.14 -22.04 18.94
CA PRO A 20 1.30 -21.86 18.08
C PRO A 20 2.63 -21.90 18.83
N GLU A 21 2.66 -21.42 20.07
CA GLU A 21 3.83 -21.44 20.96
C GLU A 21 4.17 -22.87 21.42
N GLN A 22 3.15 -23.69 21.70
CA GLN A 22 3.31 -25.09 22.10
C GLN A 22 3.81 -25.95 20.93
N VAL A 23 3.28 -25.72 19.73
CA VAL A 23 3.77 -26.34 18.48
C VAL A 23 5.22 -25.96 18.26
N CYS A 24 5.55 -24.66 18.27
CA CYS A 24 6.92 -24.16 18.11
C CYS A 24 7.93 -24.80 19.08
N ARG A 25 7.52 -25.11 20.32
CA ARG A 25 8.38 -25.76 21.32
C ARG A 25 8.70 -27.23 20.97
N ILE A 26 7.79 -27.92 20.28
CA ILE A 26 7.94 -29.32 19.85
C ILE A 26 8.75 -29.39 18.55
N VAL A 27 8.39 -28.59 17.54
CA VAL A 27 9.05 -28.60 16.22
C VAL A 27 10.40 -27.85 16.17
N ARG A 28 10.76 -27.11 17.23
CA ARG A 28 12.04 -26.37 17.35
C ARG A 28 13.30 -27.19 17.09
N TRP A 29 13.25 -28.52 17.26
CA TRP A 29 14.43 -29.38 17.16
C TRP A 29 14.65 -30.00 15.79
N ASN A 30 13.69 -29.93 14.86
CA ASN A 30 13.88 -30.40 13.49
C ASN A 30 12.96 -29.70 12.47
N MET A 31 13.24 -28.42 12.22
CA MET A 31 12.58 -27.64 11.14
C MET A 31 12.86 -28.17 9.73
N VAL A 32 13.87 -29.05 9.56
CA VAL A 32 14.23 -29.60 8.24
C VAL A 32 13.12 -30.50 7.73
N VAL A 33 12.64 -31.44 8.56
CA VAL A 33 11.55 -32.35 8.19
C VAL A 33 10.26 -31.59 7.87
N LEU A 34 9.98 -30.52 8.61
CA LEU A 34 8.78 -29.72 8.38
C LEU A 34 8.88 -28.91 7.09
N ARG A 35 10.05 -28.38 6.74
CA ARG A 35 10.29 -27.65 5.48
C ARG A 35 10.25 -28.53 4.24
N GLU A 36 10.60 -29.80 4.40
CA GLU A 36 10.52 -30.81 3.35
C GLU A 36 9.10 -31.39 3.22
N SER A 37 8.21 -31.14 4.18
CA SER A 37 6.81 -31.54 4.09
C SER A 37 6.11 -30.82 2.92
N PRO A 38 5.38 -31.55 2.05
CA PRO A 38 4.59 -30.94 0.98
C PRO A 38 3.65 -29.83 1.48
N TRP A 39 3.02 -30.05 2.63
CA TRP A 39 2.07 -29.10 3.22
C TRP A 39 2.72 -27.77 3.65
N TYR A 40 3.97 -27.82 4.14
CA TYR A 40 4.70 -26.59 4.47
C TYR A 40 5.09 -25.82 3.20
N GLN A 41 5.48 -26.52 2.14
CA GLN A 41 5.80 -25.90 0.86
C GLN A 41 4.58 -25.19 0.27
N GLU A 42 3.41 -25.82 0.34
CA GLU A 42 2.13 -25.21 -0.07
C GLU A 42 1.83 -23.95 0.73
N ILE A 43 1.90 -23.99 2.07
CA ILE A 43 1.68 -22.81 2.91
C ILE A 43 2.65 -21.67 2.59
N VAL A 44 3.93 -21.99 2.38
CA VAL A 44 4.93 -20.97 2.02
C VAL A 44 4.65 -20.40 0.63
N GLN A 45 4.24 -21.23 -0.33
CA GLN A 45 3.88 -20.77 -1.67
C GLN A 45 2.64 -19.87 -1.65
N GLU A 46 1.58 -20.28 -0.95
CA GLU A 46 0.37 -19.47 -0.78
C GLU A 46 0.67 -18.16 -0.06
N GLY A 47 1.44 -18.21 1.03
CA GLY A 47 1.86 -17.02 1.78
C GLY A 47 2.69 -16.06 0.93
N LEU A 48 3.61 -16.58 0.10
CA LEU A 48 4.38 -15.77 -0.84
C LEU A 48 3.50 -15.16 -1.93
N GLN A 49 2.55 -15.92 -2.47
CA GLN A 49 1.63 -15.43 -3.50
C GLN A 49 0.73 -14.32 -2.96
N GLN A 50 0.15 -14.51 -1.77
CA GLN A 50 -0.67 -13.50 -1.10
C GLN A 50 0.17 -12.25 -0.76
N GLY A 51 1.36 -12.44 -0.20
CA GLY A 51 2.27 -11.34 0.14
C GLY A 51 2.70 -10.53 -1.08
N LEU A 52 3.01 -11.21 -2.19
CA LEU A 52 3.36 -10.55 -3.45
C LEU A 52 2.16 -9.78 -4.03
N GLN A 53 0.97 -10.35 -4.00
CA GLN A 53 -0.24 -9.68 -4.51
C GLN A 53 -0.57 -8.43 -3.70
N GLN A 54 -0.55 -8.52 -2.38
CA GLN A 54 -0.78 -7.38 -1.49
C GLN A 54 0.30 -6.31 -1.66
N GLY A 55 1.57 -6.71 -1.69
CA GLY A 55 2.70 -5.79 -1.87
C GLY A 55 2.65 -5.06 -3.22
N LEU A 56 2.30 -5.77 -4.30
CA LEU A 56 2.14 -5.17 -5.63
C LEU A 56 0.98 -4.17 -5.65
N GLN A 57 -0.16 -4.51 -5.05
CA GLN A 57 -1.32 -3.61 -4.99
C GLN A 57 -1.01 -2.33 -4.22
N GLN A 58 -0.38 -2.46 -3.05
CA GLN A 58 0.04 -1.31 -2.24
C GLN A 58 1.08 -0.46 -2.98
N GLY A 59 2.07 -1.10 -3.60
CA GLY A 59 3.12 -0.41 -4.36
C GLY A 59 2.56 0.35 -5.57
N LEU A 60 1.60 -0.23 -6.30
CA LEU A 60 0.93 0.45 -7.40
C LEU A 60 0.11 1.66 -6.92
N GLN A 61 -0.63 1.52 -5.82
CA GLN A 61 -1.41 2.62 -5.26
C GLN A 61 -0.51 3.77 -4.80
N GLN A 62 0.55 3.47 -4.06
CA GLN A 62 1.55 4.47 -3.63
C GLN A 62 2.23 5.13 -4.84
N GLY A 63 2.62 4.34 -5.85
CA GLY A 63 3.26 4.85 -7.06
C GLY A 63 2.37 5.79 -7.86
N VAL A 64 1.06 5.53 -7.94
CA VAL A 64 0.11 6.44 -8.59
C VAL A 64 0.00 7.77 -7.84
N LEU A 65 -0.08 7.74 -6.51
CA LEU A 65 -0.14 8.96 -5.70
C LEU A 65 1.14 9.79 -5.84
N GLU A 66 2.31 9.16 -5.64
CA GLU A 66 3.60 9.86 -5.75
C GLU A 66 3.83 10.41 -7.15
N GLY A 67 3.51 9.64 -8.20
CA GLY A 67 3.66 10.10 -9.58
C GLY A 67 2.79 11.32 -9.91
N GLN A 68 1.57 11.40 -9.35
CA GLN A 68 0.71 12.57 -9.53
C GLN A 68 1.22 13.79 -8.76
N ARG A 69 1.70 13.61 -7.53
CA ARG A 69 2.32 14.67 -6.74
C ARG A 69 3.55 15.24 -7.46
N GLU A 70 4.39 14.36 -8.00
CA GLU A 70 5.58 14.74 -8.76
C GLU A 70 5.19 15.50 -10.03
N ALA A 71 4.18 15.02 -10.78
CA ALA A 71 3.68 15.69 -11.98
C ALA A 71 3.18 17.12 -11.69
N ILE A 72 2.44 17.32 -10.60
CA ILE A 72 2.00 18.66 -10.16
C ILE A 72 3.22 19.55 -9.90
N LEU A 73 4.19 19.09 -9.11
CA LEU A 73 5.38 19.89 -8.78
C LEU A 73 6.22 20.23 -10.02
N HIS A 74 6.38 19.28 -10.96
CA HIS A 74 7.07 19.52 -12.23
C HIS A 74 6.36 20.57 -13.08
N LEU A 75 5.02 20.49 -13.20
CA LEU A 75 4.23 21.48 -13.93
C LEU A 75 4.37 22.88 -13.31
N LEU A 76 4.26 23.00 -11.99
CA LEU A 76 4.37 24.28 -11.31
C LEU A 76 5.77 24.88 -11.44
N ARG A 77 6.83 24.07 -11.35
CA ARG A 77 8.21 24.51 -11.60
C ARG A 77 8.40 25.00 -13.02
N ALA A 78 7.93 24.24 -14.01
CA ALA A 78 8.08 24.59 -15.42
C ALA A 78 7.30 25.86 -15.81
N ARG A 79 6.10 26.06 -15.25
CA ARG A 79 5.22 27.18 -15.64
C ARG A 79 5.47 28.46 -14.86
N PHE A 80 5.86 28.36 -13.59
CA PHE A 80 5.90 29.50 -12.66
C PHE A 80 7.27 29.73 -12.02
N ASP A 81 8.32 29.05 -12.49
CA ASP A 81 9.68 29.13 -11.93
C ASP A 81 9.69 28.92 -10.40
N LEU A 82 8.96 27.88 -9.98
CA LEU A 82 8.72 27.61 -8.56
C LEU A 82 10.04 27.31 -7.83
N SER A 83 10.39 28.15 -6.85
CA SER A 83 11.58 27.96 -6.03
C SER A 83 11.56 26.64 -5.27
N MET A 84 12.74 26.11 -4.91
CA MET A 84 12.84 24.85 -4.17
C MET A 84 12.08 24.90 -2.84
N ALA A 85 12.18 26.00 -2.10
CA ALA A 85 11.46 26.18 -0.83
C ALA A 85 9.93 26.16 -1.00
N ALA A 86 9.42 26.79 -2.06
CA ALA A 86 7.99 26.77 -2.34
C ALA A 86 7.52 25.39 -2.82
N ALA A 87 8.34 24.69 -3.61
CA ALA A 87 8.05 23.32 -4.05
C ALA A 87 8.00 22.34 -2.88
N ASP A 88 8.89 22.47 -1.89
CA ASP A 88 8.87 21.64 -0.69
C ASP A 88 7.60 21.84 0.13
N GLU A 89 7.13 23.09 0.22
CA GLU A 89 5.92 23.42 0.98
C GLU A 89 4.66 22.87 0.28
N VAL A 90 4.52 23.10 -1.03
CA VAL A 90 3.44 22.50 -1.83
C VAL A 90 3.51 20.97 -1.76
N GLY A 91 4.71 20.40 -1.81
CA GLY A 91 4.92 18.96 -1.69
C GLY A 91 4.44 18.38 -0.35
N LYS A 92 4.61 19.10 0.77
CA LYS A 92 4.04 18.68 2.07
C LYS A 92 2.52 18.64 2.02
N GLN A 93 1.90 19.68 1.45
CA GLN A 93 0.44 19.76 1.34
C GLN A 93 -0.13 18.65 0.47
N LEU A 94 0.52 18.35 -0.66
CA LEU A 94 0.09 17.27 -1.57
C LEU A 94 0.25 15.88 -0.96
N ARG A 95 1.20 15.67 -0.04
CA ARG A 95 1.39 14.38 0.66
C ARG A 95 0.24 14.03 1.60
N GLU A 96 -0.49 15.02 2.10
CA GLU A 96 -1.69 14.80 2.93
C GLU A 96 -2.90 14.34 2.12
N ILE A 97 -2.85 14.43 0.78
CA ILE A 97 -3.95 14.02 -0.09
C ILE A 97 -3.77 12.55 -0.46
N GLU A 98 -4.61 11.68 0.10
CA GLU A 98 -4.59 10.24 -0.19
C GLU A 98 -5.55 9.83 -1.33
N ASP A 99 -6.42 10.74 -1.78
CA ASP A 99 -7.35 10.47 -2.88
C ASP A 99 -6.68 10.69 -4.26
N PRO A 100 -6.47 9.61 -5.05
CA PRO A 100 -5.88 9.72 -6.38
C PRO A 100 -6.79 10.43 -7.39
N ALA A 101 -8.10 10.52 -7.15
CA ALA A 101 -8.99 11.29 -8.02
C ALA A 101 -8.78 12.78 -7.85
N LEU A 102 -8.69 13.25 -6.61
CA LEU A 102 -8.38 14.63 -6.31
C LEU A 102 -6.99 15.04 -6.86
N LEU A 103 -5.97 14.20 -6.68
CA LEU A 103 -4.64 14.48 -7.24
C LEU A 103 -4.67 14.58 -8.78
N ARG A 104 -5.46 13.76 -9.48
CA ARG A 104 -5.66 13.92 -10.94
C ARG A 104 -6.29 15.28 -11.30
N THR A 105 -7.28 15.72 -10.55
CA THR A 105 -7.88 17.05 -10.75
C THR A 105 -6.82 18.14 -10.55
N LEU A 106 -6.02 18.04 -9.50
CA LEU A 106 -4.94 19.01 -9.23
C LEU A 106 -3.85 19.03 -10.31
N VAL A 107 -3.58 17.91 -11.00
CA VAL A 107 -2.69 17.90 -12.18
C VAL A 107 -3.27 18.79 -13.29
N VAL A 108 -4.57 18.70 -13.55
CA VAL A 108 -5.25 19.53 -14.56
C VAL A 108 -5.26 21.00 -14.14
N GLU A 109 -5.57 21.28 -12.87
CA GLU A 109 -5.52 22.64 -12.31
C GLU A 109 -4.11 23.24 -12.41
N ALA A 110 -3.07 22.48 -12.08
CA ALA A 110 -1.68 22.92 -12.22
C ALA A 110 -1.31 23.24 -13.69
N ALA A 111 -1.91 22.54 -14.65
CA ALA A 111 -1.69 22.78 -16.07
C ALA A 111 -2.51 23.98 -16.62
N GLN A 112 -3.64 24.32 -16.01
CA GLN A 112 -4.55 25.37 -16.48
C GLN A 112 -4.44 26.68 -15.70
N ALA A 113 -3.94 26.65 -14.47
CA ALA A 113 -3.84 27.83 -13.62
C ALA A 113 -3.12 28.99 -14.32
N GLU A 114 -3.63 30.21 -14.20
CA GLU A 114 -3.01 31.40 -14.79
C GLU A 114 -1.71 31.80 -14.08
N ASN A 115 -1.62 31.49 -12.79
CA ASN A 115 -0.48 31.79 -11.93
C ASN A 115 -0.48 30.86 -10.71
N LEU A 116 0.63 30.85 -9.97
CA LEU A 116 0.80 30.02 -8.77
C LEU A 116 -0.27 30.31 -7.70
N LYS A 117 -0.67 31.58 -7.52
CA LYS A 117 -1.67 31.95 -6.50
C LYS A 117 -3.03 31.31 -6.79
N THR A 118 -3.45 31.27 -8.06
CA THR A 118 -4.68 30.62 -8.49
C THR A 118 -4.65 29.11 -8.17
N PHE A 119 -3.52 28.45 -8.45
CA PHE A 119 -3.36 27.04 -8.11
C PHE A 119 -3.43 26.78 -6.60
N LEU A 120 -2.72 27.58 -5.80
CA LEU A 120 -2.71 27.42 -4.34
C LEU A 120 -4.12 27.60 -3.73
N ALA A 121 -4.91 28.54 -4.24
CA ALA A 121 -6.29 28.71 -3.81
C ALA A 121 -7.17 27.49 -4.12
N ALA A 122 -6.97 26.85 -5.28
CA ALA A 122 -7.67 25.61 -5.62
C ALA A 122 -7.24 24.45 -4.69
N LEU A 123 -5.94 24.32 -4.43
CA LEU A 123 -5.40 23.31 -3.51
C LEU A 123 -5.97 23.46 -2.09
N ASP A 124 -6.05 24.68 -1.57
CA ASP A 124 -6.64 24.96 -0.25
C ASP A 124 -8.15 24.68 -0.22
N GLY A 125 -8.86 25.02 -1.29
CA GLY A 125 -10.30 24.77 -1.41
C GLY A 125 -10.67 23.29 -1.39
N GLU A 126 -9.91 22.47 -2.14
CA GLU A 126 -10.13 21.02 -2.18
C GLU A 126 -9.77 20.34 -0.85
N ARG A 127 -8.74 20.82 -0.15
CA ARG A 127 -8.41 20.35 1.21
C ARG A 127 -9.51 20.68 2.22
N GLY A 128 -10.16 21.84 2.10
CA GLY A 128 -11.28 22.23 2.96
C GLY A 128 -12.53 21.33 2.79
N ASN A 129 -12.74 20.76 1.61
CA ASN A 129 -13.84 19.85 1.33
C ASN A 129 -13.63 18.44 1.92
N LEU A 130 -12.38 18.02 2.16
CA LEU A 130 -12.06 16.75 2.84
C LEU A 130 -12.31 16.79 4.36
N THR A 131 -12.39 17.98 4.96
CA THR A 131 -12.61 18.19 6.40
C THR A 131 -14.06 18.46 6.81
N LYS A 132 -15.00 18.43 5.86
CA LYS A 132 -16.45 18.58 6.11
C LYS A 132 -17.16 17.25 5.92
#